data_AF-A0A1H3S1V5-F1
#
_entry.id   AF-A0A1H3S1V5-F1
#
_cell.length_a   1.000
_cell.length_b   1.000
_cell.length_c   1.000
_cell.angle_alpha   90.00
_cell.angle_beta   90.00
_cell.angle_gamma   90.00
#
_symmetry.space_group_name_H-M   'P 1'
#
loop_
_entity.id
_entity.type
_entity.pdbx_description
1 polymer ?
#
loop_
_entity_poly.entity_id
_entity_poly.type
_entity_poly.pdbx_seq_one_letter_code
_entity_poly.pdbx_strand_id
1 'polypeptide(L)'
;MNLAVDYFEAGKFLKTAIDEETIELDSPAAMEHCFAHSAELAMKSLLLGTVEDFDLKKFGHDLKRLYQRVSELSEAKQAAEYMGQSLSEWIVVVPTDGPVTLNLPSNGEDIQIGDRNGITPENLFDWYGKYHSSDGGWHRYGYQHIEKRTIVWRRTADREPRKTEPFIWALEYWLEGFLRQIEPSIRKANASRIEK
;
A
#
# COMPACT_ATOMS: atom_id res chain seq x y z
N MET A 1 -15.60 6.39 -14.45
CA MET A 1 -15.27 6.02 -13.06
C MET A 1 -14.12 5.01 -13.15
N ASN A 2 -12.99 5.25 -12.48
CA ASN A 2 -11.76 4.49 -12.69
C ASN A 2 -11.71 3.32 -11.69
N LEU A 3 -11.55 2.09 -12.17
CA LEU A 3 -11.53 0.86 -11.35
C LEU A 3 -10.55 0.93 -10.17
N ALA A 4 -9.42 1.63 -10.31
CA ALA A 4 -8.47 1.84 -9.21
C ALA A 4 -9.11 2.62 -8.03
N VAL A 5 -9.93 3.61 -8.33
CA VAL A 5 -10.65 4.42 -7.33
C VAL A 5 -11.76 3.58 -6.68
N ASP A 6 -12.47 2.77 -7.47
CA ASP A 6 -13.56 1.93 -6.95
C ASP A 6 -13.02 0.92 -5.91
N TYR A 7 -11.88 0.29 -6.18
CA TYR A 7 -11.20 -0.59 -5.22
C TYR A 7 -10.69 0.19 -3.99
N PHE A 8 -10.20 1.41 -4.17
CA PHE A 8 -9.72 2.24 -3.08
C PHE A 8 -10.85 2.61 -2.11
N GLU A 9 -11.98 3.09 -2.63
CA GLU A 9 -13.15 3.45 -1.83
C GLU A 9 -13.77 2.22 -1.15
N ALA A 10 -13.79 1.06 -1.80
CA ALA A 10 -14.23 -0.19 -1.18
C ALA A 10 -13.32 -0.58 0.01
N GLY A 11 -12.00 -0.43 -0.12
CA GLY A 11 -11.05 -0.68 0.97
C GLY A 11 -11.28 0.26 2.15
N LYS A 12 -11.50 1.55 1.89
CA LYS A 12 -11.83 2.55 2.93
C LYS A 12 -13.15 2.26 3.62
N PHE A 13 -14.16 1.87 2.86
CA PHE A 13 -15.45 1.49 3.42
C PHE A 13 -15.31 0.32 4.41
N LEU A 14 -14.64 -0.77 4.01
CA LEU A 14 -14.40 -1.93 4.88
C LEU A 14 -13.64 -1.53 6.15
N LYS A 15 -12.59 -0.72 5.99
CA LYS A 15 -11.80 -0.20 7.11
C LYS A 15 -12.64 0.58 8.11
N THR A 16 -13.41 1.55 7.64
CA THR A 16 -14.28 2.37 8.49
C THR A 16 -15.33 1.50 9.18
N ALA A 17 -15.95 0.57 8.46
CA ALA A 17 -16.96 -0.32 9.02
C ALA A 17 -16.41 -1.22 10.15
N ILE A 18 -15.15 -1.69 10.02
CA ILE A 18 -14.45 -2.43 11.08
C ILE A 18 -14.12 -1.51 12.26
N ASP A 19 -13.59 -0.30 11.99
CA ASP A 19 -13.22 0.67 13.03
C ASP A 19 -14.43 1.12 13.86
N GLU A 20 -15.60 1.22 13.23
CA GLU A 20 -16.88 1.55 13.85
C GLU A 20 -17.59 0.33 14.46
N GLU A 21 -16.95 -0.85 14.43
CA GLU A 21 -17.49 -2.12 14.97
C GLU A 21 -18.85 -2.50 14.36
N THR A 22 -19.12 -2.02 13.13
CA THR A 22 -20.35 -2.32 12.39
C THR A 22 -20.28 -3.65 11.64
N ILE A 23 -19.06 -4.09 11.31
CA ILE A 23 -18.77 -5.41 10.75
C ILE A 23 -17.55 -6.00 11.48
N GLU A 24 -17.51 -7.33 11.54
CA GLU A 24 -16.33 -8.09 11.94
C GLU A 24 -15.92 -8.97 10.75
N LEU A 25 -14.64 -8.95 10.39
CA LEU A 25 -14.09 -9.83 9.38
C LEU A 25 -13.22 -10.89 10.06
N ASP A 26 -13.40 -12.15 9.66
CA ASP A 26 -12.53 -13.26 10.08
C ASP A 26 -11.05 -13.04 9.66
N SER A 27 -10.81 -12.13 8.71
CA SER A 27 -9.49 -11.77 8.21
C SER A 27 -9.46 -10.37 7.59
N PRO A 28 -8.36 -9.60 7.76
CA PRO A 28 -8.17 -8.32 7.08
C PRO A 28 -7.88 -8.46 5.57
N ALA A 29 -7.76 -9.69 5.04
CA ALA A 29 -7.40 -9.96 3.65
C ALA A 29 -8.30 -9.24 2.63
N ALA A 30 -9.61 -9.14 2.89
CA ALA A 30 -10.53 -8.46 1.96
C ALA A 30 -10.17 -6.98 1.77
N MET A 31 -9.90 -6.27 2.86
CA MET A 31 -9.46 -4.88 2.85
C MET A 31 -8.09 -4.74 2.17
N GLU A 32 -7.16 -5.62 2.52
CA GLU A 32 -5.82 -5.66 1.95
C GLU A 32 -5.85 -5.84 0.42
N HIS A 33 -6.69 -6.74 -0.09
CA HIS A 33 -6.88 -6.98 -1.52
C HIS A 33 -7.45 -5.76 -2.25
N CYS A 34 -8.41 -5.05 -1.64
CA CYS A 34 -8.95 -3.82 -2.21
C CYS A 34 -7.84 -2.80 -2.44
N PHE A 35 -7.01 -2.54 -1.43
CA PHE A 35 -5.90 -1.62 -1.59
C PHE A 35 -4.84 -2.15 -2.58
N ALA A 36 -4.50 -3.43 -2.55
CA ALA A 36 -3.50 -3.98 -3.47
C ALA A 36 -3.92 -3.86 -4.95
N HIS A 37 -5.18 -4.16 -5.30
CA HIS A 37 -5.64 -4.01 -6.68
C HIS A 37 -5.74 -2.55 -7.10
N SER A 38 -6.14 -1.69 -6.18
CA SER A 38 -6.10 -0.25 -6.44
C SER A 38 -4.68 0.18 -6.80
N ALA A 39 -3.67 -0.25 -6.03
CA ALA A 39 -2.27 0.08 -6.28
C ALA A 39 -1.77 -0.50 -7.61
N GLU A 40 -2.10 -1.77 -7.89
CA GLU A 40 -1.75 -2.43 -9.14
C GLU A 40 -2.28 -1.66 -10.36
N LEU A 41 -3.58 -1.36 -10.37
CA LEU A 41 -4.26 -0.68 -11.45
C LEU A 41 -3.76 0.74 -11.63
N ALA A 42 -3.51 1.45 -10.52
CA ALA A 42 -2.96 2.79 -10.52
C ALA A 42 -1.56 2.83 -11.14
N MET A 43 -0.65 1.94 -10.71
CA MET A 43 0.70 1.83 -11.27
C MET A 43 0.69 1.43 -12.75
N LYS A 44 -0.12 0.45 -13.13
CA LYS A 44 -0.26 0.04 -14.54
C LYS A 44 -0.76 1.17 -15.42
N SER A 45 -1.79 1.89 -14.96
CA SER A 45 -2.35 3.03 -15.68
C SER A 45 -1.31 4.13 -15.90
N LEU A 46 -0.49 4.41 -14.87
CA LEU A 46 0.62 5.34 -14.97
C LEU A 46 1.66 4.86 -15.98
N LEU A 47 2.17 3.63 -15.84
CA LEU A 47 3.23 3.10 -16.70
C LEU A 47 2.80 3.03 -18.17
N LEU A 48 1.56 2.61 -18.46
CA LEU A 48 0.99 2.64 -19.81
C LEU A 48 0.90 4.07 -20.38
N GLY A 49 0.70 5.07 -19.52
CA GLY A 49 0.61 6.47 -19.92
C GLY A 49 1.97 7.14 -20.14
N THR A 50 3.01 6.72 -19.43
CA THR A 50 4.30 7.44 -19.40
C THR A 50 5.44 6.70 -20.06
N VAL A 51 5.41 5.38 -20.14
CA VAL A 51 6.48 4.54 -20.69
C VAL A 51 6.03 3.95 -22.02
N GLU A 52 6.64 4.41 -23.12
CA GLU A 52 6.25 4.11 -24.51
C GLU A 52 6.25 2.60 -24.82
N ASP A 53 7.25 1.86 -24.34
CA ASP A 53 7.40 0.41 -24.56
C ASP A 53 6.99 -0.45 -23.36
N PHE A 54 6.01 0.00 -22.56
CA PHE A 54 5.59 -0.76 -21.38
C PHE A 54 4.79 -2.02 -21.77
N ASP A 55 5.42 -3.19 -21.60
CA ASP A 55 4.77 -4.48 -21.80
C ASP A 55 4.01 -4.95 -20.55
N LEU A 56 2.71 -4.67 -20.51
CA LEU A 56 1.81 -5.10 -19.43
C LEU A 56 1.89 -6.61 -19.13
N LYS A 57 2.11 -7.46 -20.14
CA LYS A 57 2.15 -8.92 -19.97
C LYS A 57 3.40 -9.39 -19.25
N LYS A 58 4.52 -8.66 -19.40
CA LYS A 58 5.80 -8.98 -18.77
C LYS A 58 5.82 -8.66 -17.27
N PHE A 59 5.10 -7.63 -16.85
CA PHE A 59 5.06 -7.20 -15.44
C PHE A 59 3.93 -7.86 -14.65
N GLY A 60 2.85 -8.33 -15.30
CA GLY A 60 1.83 -9.16 -14.66
C GLY A 60 1.17 -8.48 -13.46
N HIS A 61 1.14 -9.17 -12.32
CA HIS A 61 0.56 -8.69 -11.04
C HIS A 61 1.63 -8.44 -9.96
N ASP A 62 2.91 -8.43 -10.34
CA ASP A 62 4.02 -8.26 -9.41
C ASP A 62 4.15 -6.79 -8.99
N LEU A 63 3.55 -6.45 -7.84
CA LEU A 63 3.55 -5.08 -7.30
C LEU A 63 4.96 -4.54 -7.06
N LYS A 64 5.93 -5.39 -6.70
CA LYS A 64 7.32 -4.97 -6.49
C LYS A 64 7.93 -4.51 -7.81
N ARG A 65 7.80 -5.31 -8.87
CA ARG A 65 8.32 -4.93 -10.20
C ARG A 65 7.62 -3.71 -10.78
N LEU A 66 6.30 -3.61 -10.59
CA LEU A 66 5.53 -2.43 -10.99
C LEU A 66 6.03 -1.19 -10.24
N TYR A 67 6.21 -1.28 -8.92
CA TYR A 67 6.72 -0.17 -8.12
C TYR A 67 8.14 0.22 -8.50
N GLN A 68 9.05 -0.74 -8.71
CA GLN A 68 10.42 -0.45 -9.15
C GLN A 68 10.41 0.42 -10.40
N ARG A 69 9.56 0.12 -11.37
CA ARG A 69 9.44 0.92 -12.59
C ARG A 69 8.83 2.29 -12.35
N VAL A 70 7.80 2.37 -11.50
CA VAL A 70 7.18 3.64 -11.11
C VAL A 70 8.16 4.53 -10.34
N SER A 71 9.01 3.96 -9.51
CA SER A 71 9.96 4.69 -8.66
C SER A 71 11.04 5.45 -9.44
N GLU A 72 11.26 5.09 -10.71
CA GLU A 72 12.11 5.84 -11.63
C GLU A 72 11.50 7.18 -12.07
N LEU A 73 10.19 7.36 -11.88
CA LEU A 73 9.46 8.59 -12.21
C LEU A 73 9.57 9.59 -11.05
N SER A 74 9.75 10.87 -11.37
CA SER A 74 9.91 11.95 -10.37
C SER A 74 8.74 12.08 -9.41
N GLU A 75 7.54 11.79 -9.88
CA GLU A 75 6.27 11.95 -9.19
C GLU A 75 6.08 10.88 -8.10
N ALA A 76 6.68 9.70 -8.25
CA ALA A 76 6.60 8.60 -7.28
C ALA A 76 7.19 8.97 -5.91
N LYS A 77 8.16 9.88 -5.88
CA LYS A 77 8.77 10.37 -4.63
C LYS A 77 7.78 11.11 -3.75
N GLN A 78 6.85 11.88 -4.33
CA GLN A 78 5.88 12.67 -3.57
C GLN A 78 4.88 11.76 -2.84
N ALA A 79 4.42 10.68 -3.49
CA ALA A 79 3.54 9.70 -2.84
C ALA A 79 4.24 8.96 -1.68
N ALA A 80 5.53 8.64 -1.84
CA ALA A 80 6.33 8.05 -0.76
C ALA A 80 6.47 9.00 0.44
N GLU A 81 6.74 10.29 0.19
CA GLU A 81 6.81 11.32 1.23
C GLU A 81 5.47 11.47 1.96
N TYR A 82 4.36 11.50 1.23
CA TYR A 82 3.01 11.59 1.79
C TYR A 82 2.69 10.40 2.70
N MET A 83 3.02 9.18 2.27
CA MET A 83 2.85 7.97 3.08
C MET A 83 3.65 8.07 4.38
N GLY A 84 4.93 8.43 4.30
CA GLY A 84 5.80 8.56 5.48
C GLY A 84 5.30 9.60 6.48
N GLN A 85 4.86 10.76 6.01
CA GLN A 85 4.26 11.80 6.84
C GLN A 85 2.99 11.29 7.54
N SER A 86 2.06 10.71 6.77
CA SER A 86 0.79 10.19 7.29
C SER A 86 1.01 9.09 8.34
N LEU A 87 1.86 8.10 8.06
CA LEU A 87 2.17 7.05 9.04
C LEU A 87 2.75 7.62 10.35
N SER A 88 3.62 8.62 10.26
CA SER A 88 4.25 9.24 11.45
C SER A 88 3.28 10.03 12.34
N GLU A 89 2.20 10.57 11.77
CA GLU A 89 1.17 11.31 12.51
C GLU A 89 0.21 10.38 13.27
N TRP A 90 -0.07 9.21 12.70
CA TRP A 90 -1.14 8.34 13.17
C TRP A 90 -0.65 7.13 14.00
N ILE A 91 0.58 6.68 13.82
CA ILE A 91 1.14 5.57 14.60
C ILE A 91 1.59 6.09 15.98
N VAL A 92 1.09 5.45 17.03
CA VAL A 92 1.52 5.69 18.41
C VAL A 92 2.29 4.46 18.85
N VAL A 93 3.62 4.55 18.92
CA VAL A 93 4.39 3.55 19.66
C VAL A 93 4.00 3.70 21.14
N VAL A 94 3.24 2.75 21.69
CA VAL A 94 2.89 2.80 23.11
C VAL A 94 4.19 2.70 23.91
N PRO A 95 4.51 3.68 24.78
CA PRO A 95 5.85 3.81 25.38
C PRO A 95 6.26 2.70 26.34
N THR A 96 5.42 1.68 26.56
CA THR A 96 5.69 0.66 27.59
C THR A 96 6.65 -0.44 27.15
N ASP A 97 6.82 -0.68 25.84
CA ASP A 97 7.59 -1.83 25.33
C ASP A 97 8.67 -1.48 24.28
N GLY A 98 9.01 -0.20 24.10
CA GLY A 98 10.07 0.24 23.17
C GLY A 98 9.65 0.29 21.69
N PRO A 99 10.59 0.54 20.75
CA PRO A 99 10.29 0.61 19.31
C PRO A 99 9.71 -0.70 18.78
N VAL A 100 8.66 -0.63 17.96
CA VAL A 100 8.04 -1.84 17.38
C VAL A 100 8.87 -2.29 16.19
N THR A 101 9.34 -3.53 16.24
CA THR A 101 10.11 -4.15 15.16
C THR A 101 9.18 -4.98 14.27
N LEU A 102 9.09 -4.61 12.99
CA LEU A 102 8.45 -5.39 11.93
C LEU A 102 9.41 -6.51 11.52
N ASN A 103 9.08 -7.74 11.92
CA ASN A 103 9.77 -8.91 11.42
C ASN A 103 9.24 -9.21 10.00
N LEU A 104 10.02 -8.90 8.97
CA LEU A 104 9.75 -9.43 7.63
C LEU A 104 10.20 -10.90 7.57
N PRO A 105 9.46 -11.85 6.99
CA PRO A 105 9.87 -13.22 6.90
C PRO A 105 10.99 -13.32 5.89
N SER A 106 11.92 -14.18 6.31
CA SER A 106 12.92 -14.90 5.56
C SER A 106 14.20 -14.18 5.13
N ASN A 107 14.28 -12.86 4.93
CA ASN A 107 15.57 -12.27 4.49
C ASN A 107 15.72 -10.75 4.66
N GLY A 108 14.69 -10.03 5.14
CA GLY A 108 14.73 -8.57 5.27
C GLY A 108 15.12 -8.19 6.68
N GLU A 109 16.03 -7.21 6.82
CA GLU A 109 16.33 -6.61 8.12
C GLU A 109 15.04 -6.22 8.84
N ASP A 110 15.04 -6.44 10.15
CA ASP A 110 14.00 -6.00 11.07
C ASP A 110 13.71 -4.51 10.88
N ILE A 111 12.49 -4.17 10.46
CA ILE A 111 12.12 -2.79 10.18
C ILE A 111 11.59 -2.14 11.46
N GLN A 112 12.24 -1.09 11.97
CA GLN A 112 11.70 -0.36 13.12
C GLN A 112 10.61 0.63 12.69
N ILE A 113 9.42 0.48 13.26
CA ILE A 113 8.32 1.45 13.13
C ILE A 113 8.53 2.55 14.16
N GLY A 114 8.57 3.80 13.69
CA GLY A 114 8.76 4.99 14.52
C GLY A 114 10.02 5.78 14.16
N ASP A 115 10.94 5.18 13.39
CA ASP A 115 11.92 5.93 12.64
C ASP A 115 11.33 6.24 11.25
N ARG A 116 11.54 7.46 10.71
CA ARG A 116 10.98 7.88 9.41
C ARG A 116 11.38 6.96 8.23
N ASN A 117 12.30 6.03 8.48
CA ASN A 117 12.90 5.11 7.53
C ASN A 117 12.32 3.68 7.58
N GLY A 118 11.38 3.40 8.50
CA GLY A 118 10.89 2.03 8.70
C GLY A 118 10.14 1.48 7.47
N ILE A 119 8.96 2.03 7.19
CA ILE A 119 8.10 1.52 6.11
C ILE A 119 8.31 2.38 4.87
N THR A 120 9.14 1.91 3.95
CA THR A 120 9.29 2.49 2.61
C THR A 120 8.32 1.81 1.63
N PRO A 121 7.91 2.47 0.53
CA PRO A 121 7.06 1.80 -0.45
C PRO A 121 7.75 0.59 -1.09
N GLU A 122 9.08 0.62 -1.25
CA GLU A 122 9.85 -0.54 -1.75
C GLU A 122 9.68 -1.77 -0.84
N ASN A 123 9.85 -1.58 0.47
CA ASN A 123 9.69 -2.66 1.45
C ASN A 123 8.23 -3.10 1.56
N LEU A 124 7.28 -2.17 1.45
CA LEU A 124 5.84 -2.47 1.42
C LEU A 124 5.47 -3.39 0.25
N PHE A 125 5.89 -3.06 -0.97
CA PHE A 125 5.55 -3.85 -2.15
C PHE A 125 6.36 -5.15 -2.27
N ASP A 126 7.60 -5.17 -1.78
CA ASP A 126 8.39 -6.40 -1.64
C ASP A 126 7.77 -7.35 -0.62
N TRP A 127 7.34 -6.83 0.54
CA TRP A 127 6.60 -7.59 1.55
C TRP A 127 5.34 -8.19 0.94
N TYR A 128 4.49 -7.37 0.32
CA TYR A 128 3.23 -7.87 -0.26
C TYR A 128 3.50 -8.94 -1.32
N GLY A 129 4.47 -8.70 -2.21
CA GLY A 129 4.90 -9.66 -3.21
C GLY A 129 5.31 -11.00 -2.60
N LYS A 130 6.17 -11.01 -1.57
CA LYS A 130 6.65 -12.25 -0.92
C LYS A 130 5.57 -12.99 -0.13
N TYR A 131 4.66 -12.27 0.53
CA TYR A 131 3.64 -12.86 1.39
C TYR A 131 2.40 -13.34 0.63
N HIS A 132 2.03 -12.63 -0.44
CA HIS A 132 0.78 -12.85 -1.16
C HIS A 132 0.99 -13.42 -2.56
N SER A 133 2.25 -13.47 -3.04
CA SER A 133 2.58 -14.09 -4.32
C SER A 133 3.78 -15.02 -4.12
N SER A 134 3.54 -16.34 -4.11
CA SER A 134 4.67 -17.27 -4.15
C SER A 134 5.37 -17.30 -5.52
N ASP A 135 4.86 -16.56 -6.53
CA ASP A 135 5.42 -16.39 -7.88
C ASP A 135 4.64 -15.34 -8.73
N GLY A 136 4.18 -14.22 -8.14
CA GLY A 136 3.42 -13.19 -8.90
C GLY A 136 2.04 -13.60 -9.42
N GLY A 137 1.52 -14.74 -8.96
CA GLY A 137 0.21 -15.28 -9.31
C GLY A 137 -0.79 -15.23 -8.15
N TRP A 138 -2.03 -14.91 -8.50
CA TRP A 138 -3.21 -15.09 -7.65
C TRP A 138 -3.47 -16.58 -7.41
N HIS A 139 -2.80 -17.22 -6.46
CA HIS A 139 -3.29 -18.43 -5.78
C HIS A 139 -2.32 -18.85 -4.68
N ARG A 140 -2.77 -18.73 -3.42
CA ARG A 140 -3.06 -19.83 -2.50
C ARG A 140 -3.48 -19.23 -1.16
N TYR A 141 -4.80 -19.23 -0.93
CA TYR A 141 -5.40 -18.98 0.36
C TYR A 141 -5.08 -20.15 1.30
N GLY A 142 -3.84 -20.21 1.76
CA GLY A 142 -3.44 -20.99 2.91
C GLY A 142 -3.58 -20.12 4.14
N TYR A 143 -4.52 -20.47 5.02
CA TYR A 143 -4.74 -19.92 6.37
C TYR A 143 -3.49 -19.99 7.30
N GLN A 144 -2.31 -20.30 6.77
CA GLN A 144 -1.15 -20.83 7.50
C GLN A 144 -0.08 -19.79 7.89
N HIS A 145 -0.29 -18.49 7.66
CA HIS A 145 0.74 -17.48 7.97
C HIS A 145 0.27 -16.31 8.86
N ILE A 146 -0.85 -16.46 9.57
CA ILE A 146 -1.33 -15.44 10.53
C ILE A 146 -0.34 -15.23 11.69
N GLU A 147 0.52 -16.20 12.00
CA GLU A 147 1.42 -16.19 13.15
C GLU A 147 2.56 -15.14 13.12
N LYS A 148 2.69 -14.33 12.07
CA LYS A 148 3.79 -13.32 11.94
C LYS A 148 3.35 -11.91 11.53
N ARG A 149 2.08 -11.55 11.67
CA ARG A 149 1.63 -10.17 11.38
C ARG A 149 2.07 -9.22 12.49
N THR A 150 2.80 -8.17 12.13
CA THR A 150 3.18 -7.13 13.09
C THR A 150 2.00 -6.24 13.38
N ILE A 151 1.64 -6.14 14.65
CA ILE A 151 0.56 -5.27 15.11
C ILE A 151 1.16 -4.08 15.84
N VAL A 152 0.75 -2.88 15.45
CA VAL A 152 1.08 -1.63 16.13
C VAL A 152 -0.15 -1.00 16.74
N TRP A 153 0.07 -0.08 17.66
CA TRP A 153 -0.98 0.82 18.12
C TRP A 153 -0.99 2.06 17.23
N ARG A 154 -2.19 2.49 16.85
CA ARG A 154 -2.42 3.78 16.20
C ARG A 154 -3.38 4.61 17.03
N ARG A 155 -3.34 5.92 16.84
CA ARG A 155 -4.40 6.81 17.28
C ARG A 155 -5.54 6.75 16.26
N THR A 156 -6.79 6.72 16.69
CA THR A 156 -7.95 6.86 15.79
C THR A 156 -8.53 8.28 15.83
N ALA A 157 -9.53 8.58 15.00
CA ALA A 157 -10.10 9.92 14.89
C ALA A 157 -10.73 10.40 16.21
N ASP A 158 -11.24 9.46 17.01
CA ASP A 158 -11.70 9.61 18.39
C ASP A 158 -10.55 9.74 19.43
N ARG A 159 -9.28 9.69 18.98
CA ARG A 159 -8.04 9.71 19.77
C ARG A 159 -7.79 8.48 20.63
N GLU A 160 -8.58 7.42 20.48
CA GLU A 160 -8.35 6.17 21.19
C GLU A 160 -7.24 5.35 20.53
N PRO A 161 -6.45 4.59 21.31
CA PRO A 161 -5.45 3.70 20.75
C PRO A 161 -6.13 2.41 20.23
N ARG A 162 -5.93 2.08 18.95
CA ARG A 162 -6.40 0.80 18.37
C ARG A 162 -5.23 0.00 17.81
N LYS A 163 -5.31 -1.32 17.95
CA LYS A 163 -4.37 -2.26 17.33
C LYS A 163 -4.63 -2.32 15.83
N THR A 164 -3.57 -2.27 15.03
CA THR A 164 -3.69 -2.37 13.58
C THR A 164 -2.43 -2.95 12.94
N GLU A 165 -2.57 -3.44 11.71
CA GLU A 165 -1.44 -3.87 10.89
C GLU A 165 -0.94 -2.69 10.05
N PRO A 166 0.32 -2.29 10.22
CA PRO A 166 0.84 -1.06 9.62
C PRO A 166 0.98 -1.16 8.09
N PHE A 167 1.07 -2.36 7.52
CA PHE A 167 1.18 -2.54 6.06
C PHE A 167 -0.07 -2.10 5.30
N ILE A 168 -1.26 -2.40 5.83
CA ILE A 168 -2.52 -2.00 5.18
C ILE A 168 -2.63 -0.47 5.15
N TRP A 169 -2.19 0.18 6.23
CA TRP A 169 -2.17 1.64 6.36
C TRP A 169 -1.13 2.29 5.45
N ALA A 170 0.06 1.70 5.36
CA ALA A 170 1.08 2.16 4.45
C ALA A 170 0.58 2.09 3.00
N LEU A 171 -0.12 1.01 2.63
CA LEU A 171 -0.70 0.85 1.31
C LEU A 171 -1.82 1.86 1.03
N GLU A 172 -2.71 2.08 1.99
CA GLU A 172 -3.75 3.12 1.91
C GLU A 172 -3.13 4.50 1.69
N TYR A 173 -2.19 4.92 2.52
CA TYR A 173 -1.61 6.26 2.44
C TYR A 173 -0.72 6.45 1.23
N TRP A 174 0.02 5.43 0.82
CA TRP A 174 0.74 5.48 -0.45
C TRP A 174 -0.23 5.69 -1.61
N LEU A 175 -1.36 4.96 -1.63
CA LEU A 175 -2.41 5.12 -2.64
C LEU A 175 -3.07 6.50 -2.61
N GLU A 176 -3.35 7.04 -1.43
CA GLU A 176 -3.87 8.40 -1.31
C GLU A 176 -2.88 9.43 -1.88
N GLY A 177 -1.60 9.30 -1.54
CA GLY A 177 -0.54 10.13 -2.11
C GLY A 177 -0.48 10.00 -3.62
N PHE A 178 -0.50 8.77 -4.13
CA PHE A 178 -0.48 8.47 -5.56
C PHE A 178 -1.68 9.08 -6.30
N LEU A 179 -2.89 8.80 -5.85
CA LEU A 179 -4.11 9.28 -6.50
C LEU A 179 -4.26 10.81 -6.41
N ARG A 180 -3.74 11.44 -5.35
CA ARG A 180 -3.81 12.91 -5.20
C ARG A 180 -2.75 13.65 -6.01
N GLN A 181 -1.53 13.13 -6.07
CA GLN A 181 -0.37 13.88 -6.56
C GLN A 181 0.09 13.42 -7.95
N ILE A 182 -0.04 12.12 -8.22
CA ILE A 182 0.53 11.48 -9.40
C ILE A 182 -0.53 11.37 -10.51
N GLU A 183 -1.73 10.87 -10.20
CA GLU A 183 -2.80 10.66 -11.18
C GLU A 183 -3.18 11.93 -11.97
N PRO A 184 -3.43 13.09 -11.32
CA PRO A 184 -3.86 14.29 -12.05
C PRO A 184 -2.76 14.82 -12.98
N SER A 185 -1.50 14.71 -12.54
CA SER A 185 -0.32 15.15 -13.28
C SER A 185 -0.16 14.35 -14.59
N ILE A 186 -0.35 13.02 -14.52
CA ILE A 186 -0.28 12.14 -15.70
C ILE A 186 -1.46 12.36 -16.63
N ARG A 187 -2.68 12.48 -16.08
CA ARG A 187 -3.89 12.72 -16.88
C ARG A 187 -3.74 13.98 -17.73
N LYS A 188 -3.19 15.04 -17.14
CA LYS A 188 -2.87 16.29 -17.83
C LYS A 188 -1.82 16.09 -18.92
N ALA A 189 -0.71 15.39 -18.62
CA ALA A 189 0.35 15.13 -19.59
C ALA A 189 -0.13 14.32 -20.81
N ASN A 190 -1.01 13.34 -20.60
CA ASN A 190 -1.56 12.51 -21.67
C ASN A 190 -2.61 13.24 -22.51
N ALA A 191 -3.47 14.07 -21.91
CA ALA A 191 -4.39 14.90 -22.67
C ALA A 191 -3.65 15.79 -23.69
N SER A 192 -2.53 16.38 -23.28
CA SER A 192 -1.68 17.21 -24.16
C SER A 192 -0.95 16.44 -25.27
N ARG A 193 -0.86 15.10 -25.21
CA ARG A 193 -0.29 14.25 -26.26
C ARG A 193 -1.30 13.88 -27.34
N ILE A 194 -2.57 13.75 -26.98
CA ILE A 194 -3.67 13.39 -27.89
C ILE A 194 -4.08 14.59 -28.77
N GLU A 195 -3.81 15.81 -28.32
CA GLU A 195 -4.12 17.05 -29.04
C GLU A 195 -3.03 17.47 -30.07
N LYS A 196 -1.98 16.67 -30.25
CA LYS A 196 -0.92 16.86 -31.25
C LYS A 196 -1.04 15.86 -32.38
#